data_AF-A0A0Q3M6Y3-F1
#
_entry.id   AF-A0A0Q3M6Y3-F1
#
_cell.length_a   1.000
_cell.length_b   1.000
_cell.length_c   1.000
_cell.angle_alpha   90.00
_cell.angle_beta   90.00
_cell.angle_gamma   90.00
#
_symmetry.space_group_name_H-M   'P 1'
#
loop_
_entity.id
_entity.type
_entity.pdbx_description
1 polymer ?
#
loop_
_entity_poly.entity_id
_entity_poly.type
_entity_poly.pdbx_seq_one_letter_code
_entity_poly.pdbx_strand_id
1 'polypeptide(L)'
;MNAYVPLILFTVLTNAAAQLMLKRGMSGLGAFDLAHDGLIGTVFRVVFNPFVFAGLCTFVVSMASHLIVLSKVQISYAYPFLSLAYVVVAAYAYFVFHEDLSPTRVAGIGLIVLGTVFIAQS
;
A
#
# COMPACT_ATOMS: atom_id res chain seq x y z
N MET A 1 10.97 7.30 -21.84
CA MET A 1 10.80 7.37 -20.37
C MET A 1 9.34 7.54 -19.94
N ASN A 2 8.50 8.32 -20.65
CA ASN A 2 7.05 8.48 -20.33
C ASN A 2 6.19 7.20 -20.41
N ALA A 3 6.61 6.18 -21.16
CA ALA A 3 5.82 4.95 -21.34
C ALA A 3 5.71 4.08 -20.07
N TYR A 4 6.59 4.25 -19.09
CA TYR A 4 6.62 3.42 -17.86
C TYR A 4 5.90 4.06 -16.68
N VAL A 5 5.60 5.36 -16.72
CA VAL A 5 4.85 6.06 -15.66
C VAL A 5 3.48 5.43 -15.40
N PRO A 6 2.69 5.02 -16.42
CA PRO A 6 1.42 4.32 -16.19
C PRO A 6 1.61 2.98 -15.46
N LEU A 7 2.67 2.23 -15.79
CA LEU A 7 3.00 0.97 -15.14
C LEU A 7 3.37 1.19 -13.68
N ILE A 8 4.20 2.21 -13.40
CA ILE A 8 4.58 2.59 -12.05
C ILE A 8 3.36 3.00 -11.24
N LEU A 9 2.50 3.88 -11.78
CA LEU A 9 1.26 4.30 -11.12
C LEU A 9 0.34 3.11 -10.87
N PHE A 10 0.20 2.19 -11.84
CA PHE A 10 -0.59 0.98 -11.66
C PHE A 10 -0.07 0.13 -10.49
N THR A 11 1.24 -0.12 -10.43
CA THR A 11 1.89 -0.84 -9.33
C THR A 11 1.63 -0.15 -7.98
N VAL A 12 1.80 1.17 -7.93
CA VAL A 12 1.68 1.98 -6.73
C VAL A 12 0.23 2.00 -6.22
N LEU A 13 -0.75 2.12 -7.13
CA LEU A 13 -2.17 2.09 -6.81
C LEU A 13 -2.65 0.69 -6.39
N THR A 14 -2.21 -0.36 -7.08
CA THR A 14 -2.52 -1.74 -6.67
C THR A 14 -1.89 -2.10 -5.33
N ASN A 15 -0.68 -1.63 -5.05
CA ASN A 15 -0.06 -1.76 -3.73
C ASN A 15 -0.88 -1.06 -2.64
N ALA A 16 -1.29 0.18 -2.90
CA ALA A 16 -2.15 0.94 -1.99
C ALA A 16 -3.48 0.21 -1.72
N ALA A 17 -4.15 -0.26 -2.78
CA ALA A 17 -5.38 -1.03 -2.67
C ALA A 17 -5.19 -2.31 -1.83
N ALA A 18 -4.12 -3.07 -2.08
CA ALA A 18 -3.80 -4.27 -1.32
C ALA A 18 -3.62 -3.96 0.19
N GLN A 19 -2.86 -2.92 0.53
CA GLN A 19 -2.66 -2.52 1.93
C GLN A 19 -3.97 -2.12 2.61
N LEU A 20 -4.85 -1.39 1.92
CA LEU A 20 -6.15 -0.98 2.45
C LEU A 20 -7.09 -2.16 2.66
N MET A 21 -7.10 -3.14 1.75
CA MET A 21 -7.90 -4.36 1.87
C MET A 21 -7.41 -5.23 3.03
N LEU A 22 -6.09 -5.38 3.17
CA LEU A 22 -5.49 -6.10 4.29
C LEU A 22 -5.83 -5.42 5.62
N LYS A 23 -5.70 -4.08 5.71
CA LYS A 23 -6.08 -3.31 6.89
C LYS A 23 -7.57 -3.51 7.22
N ARG A 24 -8.47 -3.41 6.25
CA ARG A 24 -9.91 -3.67 6.45
C ARG A 24 -10.17 -5.09 6.96
N GLY A 25 -9.56 -6.08 6.33
CA GLY A 25 -9.72 -7.48 6.71
C GLY A 25 -9.27 -7.74 8.15
N MET A 26 -8.10 -7.21 8.52
CA MET A 26 -7.54 -7.30 9.87
C MET A 26 -8.38 -6.56 10.91
N SER A 27 -8.88 -5.36 10.60
CA SER A 27 -9.78 -4.62 11.49
C SER A 27 -11.11 -5.34 11.73
N GLY A 28 -11.60 -6.13 10.75
CA GLY A 28 -12.82 -6.93 10.90
C GLY A 28 -12.64 -8.25 11.68
N LEU A 29 -11.41 -8.72 11.88
CA LEU A 29 -11.12 -9.98 12.56
C LEU A 29 -11.13 -9.86 14.10
N GLY A 30 -11.05 -8.64 14.65
CA GLY A 30 -11.07 -8.40 16.10
C GLY A 30 -9.74 -8.74 16.79
N ALA A 31 -9.72 -8.70 18.13
CA ALA A 31 -8.53 -9.05 18.91
C ALA A 31 -8.25 -10.56 18.79
N PHE A 32 -7.03 -10.91 18.39
CA PHE A 32 -6.58 -12.30 18.35
C PHE A 32 -6.20 -12.74 19.75
N ASP A 33 -6.91 -13.72 20.30
CA ASP A 33 -6.44 -14.44 21.48
C ASP A 33 -5.65 -15.67 21.04
N LEU A 34 -4.35 -15.45 20.78
CA LEU A 34 -3.40 -16.50 20.41
C LEU A 34 -3.31 -17.62 21.46
N ALA A 35 -3.73 -17.37 22.71
CA ALA A 35 -3.74 -18.36 23.77
C ALA A 35 -4.93 -19.35 23.68
N HIS A 36 -6.08 -18.94 23.10
CA HIS A 36 -7.26 -19.79 22.95
C HIS A 36 -7.43 -20.37 21.54
N ASP A 37 -7.15 -19.60 20.48
CA ASP A 37 -7.39 -20.02 19.07
C ASP A 37 -6.23 -20.85 18.49
N GLY A 38 -5.05 -20.80 19.10
CA GLY A 38 -3.83 -21.37 18.54
C GLY A 38 -3.35 -20.67 17.26
N LEU A 39 -2.05 -20.80 16.96
CA LEU A 39 -1.43 -20.09 15.83
C LEU A 39 -2.03 -20.52 14.47
N ILE A 40 -2.28 -21.82 14.31
CA ILE A 40 -2.79 -22.40 13.05
C ILE A 40 -4.24 -21.96 12.79
N GLY A 41 -5.10 -21.98 13.80
CA GLY A 41 -6.51 -21.55 13.67
C GLY A 41 -6.62 -20.07 13.32
N THR A 42 -5.80 -19.23 13.97
CA THR A 42 -5.71 -17.80 13.69
C THR A 42 -5.29 -17.53 12.23
N VAL A 43 -4.23 -18.20 11.77
CA VAL A 43 -3.75 -18.05 10.38
C VAL A 43 -4.82 -18.49 9.38
N PHE A 44 -5.50 -19.61 9.62
CA PHE A 44 -6.57 -20.09 8.74
C PHE A 44 -7.69 -19.06 8.63
N ARG A 45 -8.12 -18.50 9.77
CA ARG A 45 -9.19 -17.48 9.82
C ARG A 45 -8.80 -16.18 9.14
N VAL A 46 -7.52 -15.77 9.26
CA VAL A 46 -6.97 -14.59 8.58
C VAL A 46 -6.92 -14.82 7.08
N VAL A 47 -6.37 -15.96 6.62
CA VAL A 47 -6.20 -16.24 5.18
C VAL A 47 -7.53 -16.44 4.47
N PHE A 48 -8.52 -17.06 5.13
CA PHE A 48 -9.86 -17.25 4.56
C PHE A 48 -10.79 -16.04 4.72
N ASN A 49 -10.33 -14.95 5.32
CA ASN A 49 -11.09 -13.71 5.32
C ASN A 49 -11.15 -13.13 3.90
N PRO A 50 -12.33 -12.84 3.32
CA PRO A 50 -12.46 -12.40 1.94
C PRO A 50 -11.63 -11.15 1.61
N PHE A 51 -11.54 -10.19 2.54
CA PHE A 51 -10.77 -8.96 2.36
C PHE A 51 -9.27 -9.20 2.44
N VAL A 52 -8.83 -10.07 3.36
CA VAL A 52 -7.41 -10.42 3.48
C VAL A 52 -6.96 -11.23 2.27
N PHE A 53 -7.73 -12.24 1.87
CA PHE A 53 -7.44 -13.06 0.70
C PHE A 53 -7.35 -12.21 -0.57
N ALA A 54 -8.36 -11.38 -0.82
CA ALA A 54 -8.36 -10.50 -1.97
C ALA A 54 -7.21 -9.47 -1.91
N GLY A 55 -6.92 -8.91 -0.73
CA GLY A 55 -5.77 -8.05 -0.51
C GLY A 55 -4.44 -8.74 -0.80
N LEU A 56 -4.28 -10.01 -0.41
CA LEU A 56 -3.10 -10.83 -0.67
C LEU A 56 -2.95 -11.12 -2.17
N CYS A 57 -4.04 -11.48 -2.86
CA CYS A 57 -4.04 -11.67 -4.32
C CYS A 57 -3.64 -10.38 -5.05
N THR A 58 -4.21 -9.24 -4.67
CA THR A 58 -3.84 -7.93 -5.22
C THR A 58 -2.38 -7.60 -4.90
N PHE A 59 -1.88 -7.96 -3.72
CA PHE A 59 -0.49 -7.76 -3.34
C PHE A 59 0.48 -8.55 -4.23
N VAL A 60 0.13 -9.79 -4.59
CA VAL A 60 0.93 -10.60 -5.54
C VAL A 60 1.00 -9.92 -6.91
N VAL A 61 -0.12 -9.40 -7.42
CA VAL A 61 -0.15 -8.66 -8.70
C VAL A 61 0.66 -7.37 -8.62
N SER A 62 0.52 -6.63 -7.52
CA SER A 62 1.32 -5.44 -7.22
C SER A 62 2.82 -5.79 -7.20
N MET A 63 3.20 -6.88 -6.55
CA MET A 63 4.61 -7.25 -6.45
C MET A 63 5.18 -7.72 -7.80
N ALA A 64 4.41 -8.46 -8.59
CA ALA A 64 4.80 -8.83 -9.95
C ALA A 64 5.04 -7.59 -10.84
N SER A 65 4.10 -6.64 -10.82
CA SER A 65 4.25 -5.38 -11.55
C SER A 65 5.41 -4.51 -11.03
N HIS A 66 5.67 -4.53 -9.71
CA HIS A 66 6.82 -3.86 -9.10
C HIS A 66 8.15 -4.43 -9.58
N LEU A 67 8.29 -5.76 -9.66
CA LEU A 67 9.50 -6.41 -10.19
C LEU A 67 9.75 -6.03 -11.67
N ILE A 68 8.69 -5.94 -12.48
CA ILE A 68 8.80 -5.51 -13.88
C ILE A 68 9.30 -4.05 -13.96
N VAL A 69 8.76 -3.16 -13.12
CA VAL A 69 9.21 -1.76 -13.03
C VAL A 69 10.68 -1.69 -12.66
N LEU A 70 11.11 -2.41 -11.62
CA LEU A 70 12.51 -2.44 -11.17
C LEU A 70 13.46 -2.99 -12.24
N SER A 71 12.99 -3.91 -13.08
CA SER A 71 13.76 -4.45 -14.19
C SER A 71 13.93 -3.45 -15.35
N LYS A 72 13.08 -2.41 -15.45
CA LYS A 72 13.02 -1.47 -16.58
C LYS A 72 13.48 -0.05 -16.24
N VAL A 73 13.47 0.33 -14.97
CA VAL A 73 13.72 1.70 -14.50
C VAL A 73 14.74 1.68 -13.37
N GLN A 74 15.62 2.68 -13.33
CA GLN A 74 16.57 2.85 -12.24
C GLN A 74 15.84 3.08 -10.91
N ILE A 75 16.38 2.49 -9.85
CA ILE A 75 15.78 2.50 -8.50
C ILE A 75 15.53 3.94 -8.01
N SER A 76 16.47 4.87 -8.24
CA SER A 76 16.33 6.29 -7.88
C SER A 76 15.10 6.97 -8.50
N TYR A 77 14.63 6.50 -9.66
CA TYR A 77 13.47 7.09 -10.34
C TYR A 77 12.15 6.40 -9.94
N ALA A 78 12.19 5.13 -9.54
CA ALA A 78 10.99 4.38 -9.13
C ALA A 78 10.56 4.67 -7.67
N TYR A 79 11.53 4.89 -6.77
CA TYR A 79 11.28 5.17 -5.35
C TYR A 79 10.37 6.39 -5.08
N PRO A 80 10.56 7.53 -5.77
CA PRO A 80 9.69 8.70 -5.61
C PRO A 80 8.21 8.37 -5.86
N PHE A 81 7.91 7.56 -6.88
CA PHE A 81 6.53 7.13 -7.14
C PHE A 81 6.00 6.15 -6.10
N LEU A 82 6.85 5.40 -5.41
CA LEU A 82 6.42 4.57 -4.28
C LEU A 82 5.86 5.43 -3.14
N SER A 83 6.42 6.63 -2.96
CA SER A 83 5.93 7.57 -1.95
C SER A 83 4.53 8.12 -2.28
N LEU A 84 4.14 8.17 -3.57
CA LEU A 84 2.76 8.46 -3.98
C LEU A 84 1.77 7.39 -3.50
N ALA A 85 2.16 6.11 -3.40
CA ALA A 85 1.29 5.07 -2.84
C ALA A 85 0.97 5.41 -1.39
N TYR A 86 1.96 5.87 -0.63
CA TYR A 86 1.78 6.28 0.76
C TYR A 86 0.77 7.44 0.87
N VAL A 87 0.84 8.43 -0.02
CA VAL A 87 -0.14 9.53 -0.06
C VAL A 87 -1.55 9.01 -0.31
N VAL A 88 -1.73 8.10 -1.28
CA VAL A 88 -3.02 7.50 -1.61
C VAL A 88 -3.56 6.68 -0.44
N VAL A 89 -2.71 5.87 0.19
CA VAL A 89 -3.09 5.08 1.38
C VAL A 89 -3.47 5.99 2.54
N ALA A 90 -2.71 7.05 2.82
CA ALA A 90 -2.99 7.98 3.91
C ALA A 90 -4.29 8.77 3.66
N ALA A 91 -4.52 9.23 2.42
CA ALA A 91 -5.76 9.88 2.04
C ALA A 91 -6.96 8.94 2.21
N TYR A 92 -6.85 7.70 1.73
CA TYR A 92 -7.92 6.72 1.87
C TYR A 92 -8.13 6.30 3.34
N ALA A 93 -7.06 6.17 4.14
CA ALA A 93 -7.14 5.90 5.57
C ALA A 93 -7.94 6.98 6.29
N TYR A 94 -7.72 8.25 5.96
CA TYR A 94 -8.49 9.36 6.50
C TYR A 94 -9.96 9.32 6.06
N PHE A 95 -10.22 9.18 4.77
CA PHE A 95 -11.60 9.23 4.24
C PHE A 95 -12.44 8.02 4.62
N VAL A 96 -11.84 6.85 4.76
CA VAL A 96 -12.56 5.57 4.84
C VAL A 96 -12.45 4.90 6.20
N PHE A 97 -11.29 5.00 6.84
CA PHE A 97 -11.12 4.46 8.19
C PHE A 97 -11.34 5.53 9.27
N HIS A 98 -11.56 6.79 8.86
CA HIS A 98 -11.67 7.94 9.76
C HIS A 98 -10.51 8.01 10.77
N GLU A 99 -9.32 7.54 10.37
CA GLU A 99 -8.12 7.71 11.18
C GLU A 99 -7.77 9.19 11.25
N ASP A 100 -7.61 9.75 12.45
CA ASP A 100 -7.18 11.12 12.65
C ASP A 100 -5.81 11.34 12.00
N LEU A 101 -5.81 12.02 10.85
CA LEU A 101 -4.59 12.55 10.27
C LEU A 101 -4.22 13.81 11.04
N SER A 102 -3.15 13.73 11.82
CA SER A 102 -2.62 14.93 12.46
C SER A 102 -2.18 15.94 11.39
N PRO A 103 -2.29 17.26 11.67
CA PRO A 103 -1.80 18.30 10.77
C PRO A 103 -0.32 18.11 10.40
N THR A 104 0.48 17.56 11.32
CA THR A 104 1.90 17.22 11.10
C THR A 104 2.09 16.10 10.08
N ARG A 105 1.19 15.09 10.04
CA ARG A 105 1.24 14.00 9.06
C ARG A 105 0.88 14.50 7.66
N VAL A 106 -0.08 15.42 7.55
CA VAL A 106 -0.44 16.08 6.29
C VAL A 106 0.71 16.96 5.77
N ALA A 107 1.35 17.73 6.65
CA ALA A 107 2.53 18.52 6.28
C ALA A 107 3.69 17.64 5.79
N GLY A 108 3.94 16.50 6.45
CA GLY A 108 4.95 15.52 6.02
C GLY A 108 4.64 14.90 4.65
N ILE A 109 3.37 14.58 4.38
CA ILE A 109 2.91 14.12 3.07
C ILE A 109 3.20 15.17 1.99
N GLY A 110 2.92 16.44 2.26
CA GLY A 110 3.23 17.54 1.33
C GLY A 110 4.73 17.64 1.00
N LEU A 111 5.59 17.46 2.00
CA LEU A 111 7.05 17.43 1.82
C LEU A 111 7.52 16.25 0.96
N ILE A 112 6.95 15.06 1.16
CA ILE A 112 7.24 13.86 0.36
C ILE A 112 6.86 14.08 -1.10
N VAL A 113 5.68 14.67 -1.35
CA VAL A 113 5.22 14.99 -2.71
C VAL A 113 6.14 16.00 -3.37
N LEU A 114 6.53 17.07 -2.67
CA LEU A 114 7.47 18.05 -3.19
C LEU A 114 8.83 17.42 -3.53
N GLY A 115 9.41 16.63 -2.62
CA GLY A 115 10.66 15.91 -2.88
C GLY A 115 10.56 14.98 -4.09
N THR A 116 9.41 14.31 -4.26
CA THR A 116 9.13 13.44 -5.40
C THR A 116 9.10 14.21 -6.72
N VAL A 117 8.49 15.39 -6.74
CA VAL A 117 8.44 16.25 -7.95
C VAL A 117 9.84 16.73 -8.32
N PHE A 118 10.65 17.14 -7.35
CA PHE A 118 12.04 17.55 -7.61
C PHE A 118 12.88 16.40 -8.20
N ILE A 119 12.76 15.19 -7.64
CA ILE A 119 13.50 14.02 -8.16
C ILE A 119 13.00 13.63 -9.54
N ALA A 120 11.69 13.68 -9.79
CA ALA A 120 11.11 13.34 -11.09
C ALA A 120 11.54 14.30 -12.23
N GLN A 121 11.88 15.54 -11.88
CA GLN A 121 12.39 16.56 -12.81
C GLN A 121 13.92 16.54 -13.00
N SER A 122 14.65 15.76 -12.19
CA SER A 122 16.11 15.60 -12.25
C SER A 122 16.51 14.46 -13.18
#